data_AF-A0A1F9BQX2-F1
#
_entry.id   AF-A0A1F9BQX2-F1
#
_cell.length_a   1.000
_cell.length_b   1.000
_cell.length_c   1.000
_cell.angle_alpha   90.00
_cell.angle_beta   90.00
_cell.angle_gamma   90.00
#
_symmetry.space_group_name_H-M   'P 1'
#
loop_
_entity.id
_entity.type
_entity.pdbx_description
1 polymer ?
#
loop_
_entity_poly.entity_id
_entity_poly.type
_entity_poly.pdbx_seq_one_letter_code
_entity_poly.pdbx_strand_id
1 'polypeptide(L)' 'MLRVVQKTFYGPRNERYAHLQDVSFGLGLPRMILVAVMVLFGLFPRLMLDLVQTAVIPFMGGLPR' A
#
# COMPACT_ATOMS: atom_id res chain seq x y z
N MET A 1 4.22 -14.60 -5.67
CA MET A 1 4.59 -13.36 -4.94
C MET A 1 5.31 -13.60 -3.60
N LEU A 2 4.97 -14.61 -2.79
CA LEU A 2 5.60 -14.83 -1.46
C LEU A 2 7.10 -15.18 -1.47
N ARG A 3 7.63 -15.79 -2.54
CA ARG A 3 9.04 -16.19 -2.66
C ARG A 3 10.02 -15.03 -2.44
N VAL A 4 9.68 -13.83 -2.92
CA VAL A 4 10.54 -12.64 -2.77
C VAL A 4 10.60 -12.22 -1.31
N VAL A 5 9.44 -12.10 -0.64
CA VAL A 5 9.37 -11.74 0.78
C VAL A 5 10.13 -12.75 1.63
N GLN A 6 9.92 -14.05 1.38
CA GLN A 6 10.63 -15.12 2.10
C GLN A 6 12.14 -15.05 1.90
N LYS A 7 12.61 -14.89 0.65
CA LYS A 7 14.05 -14.85 0.37
C LYS A 7 14.73 -13.56 0.85
N THR A 8 14.00 -12.46 0.92
CA THR A 8 14.55 -11.15 1.29
C THR A 8 14.55 -10.92 2.81
N PHE A 9 13.50 -11.34 3.51
CA PHE A 9 13.32 -11.02 4.94
C PHE A 9 13.48 -12.21 5.89
N TYR A 10 13.42 -13.45 5.39
CA TYR A 10 13.49 -14.66 6.21
C TYR A 10 14.72 -15.50 5.86
N GLY A 11 15.23 -16.27 6.83
CA GLY A 11 16.44 -17.09 6.70
C GLY A 11 17.68 -16.50 7.39
N PRO A 12 18.86 -17.10 7.20
CA PRO A 12 20.11 -16.60 7.78
C PRO A 12 20.46 -15.22 7.22
N ARG A 13 21.02 -14.35 8.08
CA ARG A 13 21.39 -12.97 7.72
C ARG A 13 22.37 -12.98 6.55
N ASN A 14 22.04 -12.22 5.51
CA ASN A 14 22.90 -12.10 4.35
C ASN A 14 24.12 -11.23 4.68
N GLU A 15 25.30 -11.85 4.77
CA GLU A 15 26.57 -11.20 5.10
C GLU A 15 26.94 -10.08 4.11
N ARG A 16 26.53 -10.20 2.85
CA ARG A 16 26.80 -9.20 1.80
C ARG A 16 26.25 -7.82 2.14
N TYR A 17 25.11 -7.78 2.84
CA TYR A 17 24.40 -6.54 3.20
C TYR A 17 24.47 -6.24 4.69
N ALA A 18 25.24 -7.02 5.47
CA ALA A 18 25.29 -6.91 6.91
C ALA A 18 25.88 -5.58 7.43
N HIS A 19 26.61 -4.84 6.59
CA HIS A 19 27.21 -3.55 6.95
C HIS A 19 26.27 -2.35 6.72
N LEU A 20 25.09 -2.57 6.11
CA LEU A 20 24.13 -1.51 5.85
C LEU A 20 23.34 -1.22 7.13
N GLN A 21 23.23 0.06 7.47
CA GLN A 21 22.40 0.52 8.58
C GLN A 21 20.93 0.56 8.16
N ASP A 22 20.02 0.33 9.11
CA ASP A 22 18.59 0.43 8.88
C ASP A 22 18.18 1.85 8.48
N VAL A 23 17.04 1.92 7.78
CA VAL A 23 16.50 3.17 7.27
C VAL A 23 16.22 4.13 8.42
N SER A 24 16.76 5.35 8.33
CA SER A 24 16.50 6.38 9.32
C SER A 24 15.03 6.81 9.30
N PHE A 25 14.53 7.30 10.44
CA PHE A 25 13.12 7.63 10.61
C PHE A 25 12.59 8.63 9.56
N GLY A 26 13.38 9.65 9.22
CA GLY A 26 13.01 10.64 8.20
C GLY A 26 12.88 10.04 6.79
N LEU A 27 13.77 9.13 6.42
CA LEU A 27 13.70 8.40 5.14
C LEU A 27 12.57 7.36 5.12
N GLY A 28 12.17 6.86 6.30
CA GLY A 28 11.04 5.94 6.45
C GLY A 28 9.67 6.61 6.37
N LEU A 29 9.57 7.90 6.69
CA LEU A 29 8.30 8.62 6.81
C LEU A 29 7.41 8.53 5.55
N PRO A 30 7.91 8.73 4.32
CA PRO A 30 7.07 8.62 3.12
C PRO A 30 6.46 7.22 2.95
N ARG A 31 7.23 6.17 3.31
CA ARG A 31 6.77 4.77 3.23
C ARG A 31 5.72 4.49 4.30
N MET A 32 5.90 5.03 5.50
CA MET A 32 4.93 4.89 6.59
C MET A 32 3.59 5.53 6.25
N ILE A 33 3.59 6.73 5.64
CA ILE A 33 2.37 7.38 5.17
C ILE A 33 1.65 6.49 4.15
N LEU A 34 2.39 5.92 3.20
CA LEU A 34 1.80 5.05 2.18
C LEU A 34 1.16 3.80 2.78
N VAL A 35 1.84 3.13 3.73
CA VAL A 35 1.28 1.99 4.46
C VAL A 35 0.04 2.41 5.25
N ALA A 36 0.07 3.54 5.96
CA ALA A 36 -1.06 4.05 6.72
C ALA A 36 -2.29 4.31 5.83
N VAL A 37 -2.08 4.91 4.66
CA VAL A 37 -3.14 5.16 3.68
C VAL A 37 -3.72 3.85 3.12
N MET A 38 -2.88 2.87 2.78
CA MET A 38 -3.36 1.54 2.35
C MET A 38 -4.19 0.86 3.43
N VAL A 39 -3.75 0.90 4.69
CA VAL A 39 -4.48 0.31 5.81
C VAL A 39 -5.79 1.04 6.06
N LEU A 40 -5.78 2.38 6.03
CA LEU A 40 -6.97 3.21 6.24
C LEU A 40 -8.06 2.89 5.20
N PHE A 41 -7.73 2.91 3.92
CA PHE A 41 -8.69 2.61 2.87
C PHE A 41 -9.04 1.12 2.77
N GLY A 42 -8.13 0.23 3.17
CA GLY A 42 -8.42 -1.20 3.27
C GLY A 42 -9.42 -1.53 4.37
N LEU A 43 -9.33 -0.84 5.51
CA LEU A 43 -10.24 -1.02 6.65
C LEU A 43 -11.54 -0.24 6.50
N PHE A 44 -11.47 0.98 5.96
CA PHE A 44 -12.61 1.88 5.74
C PHE A 44 -12.78 2.25 4.26
N PRO A 45 -13.15 1.29 3.40
CA PRO A 45 -13.24 1.52 1.96
C PRO A 45 -14.30 2.55 1.58
N ARG A 46 -15.33 2.76 2.42
CA ARG A 46 -16.40 3.76 2.20
C ARG A 46 -15.86 5.16 1.98
N LEU A 47 -14.77 5.54 2.67
CA LEU A 47 -14.13 6.85 2.49
C LEU A 47 -13.75 7.13 1.03
N MET A 48 -13.37 6.10 0.28
CA MET A 48 -13.09 6.21 -1.16
C MET A 48 -14.34 5.94 -2.01
N LEU A 49 -15.12 4.91 -1.65
CA LEU A 49 -16.25 4.45 -2.46
C LEU A 49 -17.38 5.48 -2.55
N ASP A 50 -17.67 6.22 -1.48
CA ASP A 50 -18.75 7.22 -1.48
C ASP A 50 -18.44 8.36 -2.47
N LEU A 51 -17.17 8.78 -2.53
CA LEU A 51 -16.68 9.75 -3.50
C LEU A 51 -16.82 9.21 -4.93
N VAL A 52 -16.42 7.96 -5.17
CA VAL A 52 -16.51 7.33 -6.49
C VAL A 52 -17.96 7.15 -6.94
N GLN A 53 -18.85 6.69 -6.05
CA GLN A 53 -20.26 6.44 -6.34
C GLN A 53 -21.01 7.71 -6.77
N THR A 54 -20.64 8.86 -6.19
CA THR A 54 -21.22 10.17 -6.55
C THR A 54 -21.06 10.46 -8.05
N ALA A 55 -19.95 10.07 -8.67
CA ALA A 55 -19.71 10.24 -10.11
C ALA A 55 -20.18 9.04 -10.94
N VAL A 56 -20.02 7.82 -10.44
CA VAL A 56 -20.28 6.59 -11.21
C VAL A 56 -21.78 6.34 -11.42
N ILE A 57 -22.63 6.61 -10.43
CA ILE A 57 -24.09 6.39 -10.54
C ILE A 57 -24.72 7.21 -11.69
N PRO A 58 -24.54 8.54 -11.77
CA PRO A 58 -25.09 9.32 -12.88
C PRO A 58 -24.45 8.95 -14.22
N PHE A 59 -23.15 8.62 -14.23
CA PHE A 59 -22.45 8.18 -15.44
C PHE A 59 -23.07 6.88 -16.01
N MET A 60 -23.28 5.87 -15.17
CA MET A 60 -23.90 4.60 -15.55
C MET A 60 -25.35 4.77 -15.99
N GLY A 61 -26.12 5.65 -15.33
CA GLY A 61 -27.51 5.94 -15.69
C GLY A 61 -27.68 6.68 -17.03
N GLY A 62 -26.63 7.32 -17.53
CA GLY A 62 -26.62 8.02 -18.82
C GLY A 62 -26.25 7.14 -20.02
N LEU A 63 -25.89 5.87 -19.82
CA LEU A 63 -25.52 4.96 -20.90
C LEU A 63 -26.76 4.47 -21.68
N PRO A 64 -26.76 4.52 -23.02
CA PRO A 64 -27.83 3.91 -23.82
C PRO A 64 -27.87 2.41 -23.58
N ARG A 65 -29.08 1.84 -23.48
CA ARG A 65 -29.31 0.40 -23.26
C ARG A 65 -28.85 -0.45 -24.44
#